data_AF-A0A0K0GA78-F1
#
_entry.id   AF-A0A0K0GA78-F1
#
_cell.length_a   1.000
_cell.length_b   1.000
_cell.length_c   1.000
_cell.angle_alpha   90.00
_cell.angle_beta   90.00
_cell.angle_gamma   90.00
#
_symmetry.space_group_name_H-M   'P 1'
#
loop_
_entity.id
_entity.type
_entity.pdbx_description
1 polymer ?
#
loop_
_entity_poly.entity_id
_entity_poly.type
_entity_poly.pdbx_seq_one_letter_code
_entity_poly.pdbx_strand_id
1 'polypeptide(L)' 'MKNYAILRLLLAAFFLYVAWPYFPYAVTTLEQVFWGSWLVFLFLVIGANLATLLQMTKPPVMEQKELTSRQVDMH' A
#
# COMPACT_ATOMS: atom_id res chain seq x y z
N MET A 1 1.45 -12.72 -3.87
CA MET A 1 1.19 -11.29 -3.59
C MET A 1 0.48 -11.01 -2.27
N LYS A 2 -0.31 -11.94 -1.69
CA LYS A 2 -1.03 -11.71 -0.42
C LYS A 2 -0.10 -11.29 0.73
N ASN A 3 1.05 -11.95 0.89
CA ASN A 3 2.06 -11.59 1.89
C ASN A 3 2.67 -10.19 1.64
N TYR A 4 2.89 -9.79 0.39
CA TYR A 4 3.43 -8.47 0.06
C TYR A 4 2.40 -7.36 0.26
N ALA A 5 1.12 -7.60 -0.05
CA ALA A 5 0.04 -6.67 0.26
C ALA A 5 -0.10 -6.47 1.77
N ILE A 6 -0.06 -7.56 2.56
CA ILE A 6 -0.05 -7.51 4.03
C ILE A 6 1.17 -6.74 4.54
N LEU A 7 2.37 -7.02 4.02
CA LEU A 7 3.59 -6.31 4.40
C LEU A 7 3.49 -4.81 4.12
N ARG A 8 2.94 -4.41 2.96
CA ARG A 8 2.72 -3.01 2.60
C ARG A 8 1.69 -2.33 3.50
N LEU A 9 0.64 -3.05 3.91
CA LEU A 9 -0.34 -2.55 4.89
C LEU A 9 0.28 -2.39 6.28
N LEU A 10 1.09 -3.34 6.73
CA LEU A 10 1.84 -3.23 7.99
C LEU A 10 2.82 -2.06 7.95
N LEU A 11 3.51 -1.86 6.83
CA LEU A 11 4.41 -0.72 6.64
C LEU A 11 3.66 0.62 6.65
N ALA A 12 2.49 0.68 6.00
CA ALA A 12 1.63 1.87 6.04
C ALA A 12 1.15 2.17 7.47
N ALA A 13 0.72 1.14 8.23
CA ALA A 13 0.36 1.28 9.63
C ALA A 13 1.54 1.72 10.51
N PHE A 14 2.74 1.20 10.24
CA PHE A 14 3.97 1.61 10.91
C PHE A 14 4.27 3.10 10.66
N PHE A 15 4.21 3.56 9.42
CA PHE A 15 4.44 4.98 9.12
C PHE A 15 3.35 5.87 9.72
N LEU A 16 2.08 5.42 9.76
CA LEU A 16 1.03 6.13 10.48
C LEU A 16 1.31 6.23 11.97
N TYR A 17 1.75 5.16 12.61
CA TYR A 17 2.10 5.17 14.03
C TYR A 17 3.23 6.17 14.32
N VAL A 18 4.26 6.19 13.47
CA VAL A 18 5.39 7.14 13.60
C VAL A 18 4.93 8.58 13.34
N ALA A 19 4.06 8.80 12.35
CA ALA A 19 3.54 10.13 12.03
C ALA A 19 2.53 10.66 13.06
N TRP A 20 1.80 9.78 13.75
CA TRP A 20 0.70 10.13 14.66
C TRP A 20 1.03 11.22 15.69
N PRO A 21 2.14 11.15 16.45
CA PRO A 21 2.46 12.18 17.44
C PRO A 21 2.76 13.55 16.84
N TYR A 22 3.02 13.66 15.53
CA TYR A 22 3.37 14.93 14.88
C TYR A 22 2.15 15.73 14.40
N PHE A 23 1.01 15.09 14.14
CA PHE A 23 -0.21 15.78 13.69
C PHE A 23 -0.68 16.90 14.64
N PRO A 24 -0.69 16.72 15.98
CA PRO A 24 -1.16 17.76 16.90
C PRO A 24 -0.27 19.01 16.93
N TYR A 25 0.98 18.90 16.47
CA TYR A 25 1.94 20.01 16.46
C TYR A 25 1.93 20.79 15.14
N ALA A 26 1.02 20.48 14.20
CA ALA A 26 0.86 21.22 12.96
C ALA A 26 0.17 22.57 13.22
N VAL A 27 0.95 23.61 13.51
CA VAL A 27 0.44 24.95 13.86
C VAL A 27 0.31 25.83 12.61
N THR A 28 1.22 25.66 11.64
CA THR A 28 1.22 26.46 10.43
C THR A 28 0.32 25.90 9.35
N THR A 29 -0.20 26.76 8.47
CA THR A 29 -0.99 26.34 7.30
C THR A 29 -0.21 25.37 6.41
N LEU A 30 1.10 25.56 6.25
CA LEU A 30 1.94 24.67 5.44
C LEU A 30 2.00 23.26 6.04
N GLU A 31 2.20 23.14 7.35
CA GLU A 31 2.20 21.84 8.04
C GLU A 31 0.85 21.15 7.92
N GLN A 32 -0.26 21.89 8.07
CA GLN A 32 -1.61 21.36 7.91
C GLN A 32 -1.86 20.81 6.50
N VAL A 33 -1.44 21.54 5.46
CA VAL A 33 -1.54 21.09 4.06
C VAL A 33 -0.68 19.87 3.81
N PHE A 34 0.55 19.85 4.34
CA PHE A 34 1.46 18.72 4.22
C PHE A 34 0.86 17.46 4.85
N TRP A 35 0.44 17.55 6.11
CA TRP A 35 -0.13 16.42 6.83
C TRP A 35 -1.47 15.96 6.28
N GLY A 36 -2.32 16.89 5.81
CA GLY A 36 -3.55 16.55 5.08
C GLY A 36 -3.28 15.79 3.79
N SER A 37 -2.32 16.27 2.98
CA SER A 37 -1.90 15.59 1.74
C SER A 37 -1.29 14.22 2.03
N TRP A 38 -0.51 14.11 3.10
CA TRP A 38 0.08 12.86 3.57
C TRP A 38 -0.99 11.83 3.96
N LEU A 39 -2.06 12.24 4.66
CA LEU A 39 -3.18 11.37 4.99
C LEU A 39 -3.92 10.89 3.73
N VAL A 40 -4.18 11.77 2.76
CA VAL A 40 -4.78 11.38 1.48
C VAL A 40 -3.92 10.33 0.77
N PHE A 41 -2.60 10.54 0.71
CA PHE A 41 -1.68 9.58 0.14
C PHE A 41 -1.72 8.23 0.87
N LEU A 42 -1.72 8.24 2.21
CA LEU A 42 -1.84 7.03 3.02
C LEU A 42 -3.13 6.25 2.70
N PHE A 43 -4.27 6.95 2.58
CA PHE A 43 -5.54 6.33 2.19
C PHE A 43 -5.47 5.67 0.82
N LEU A 44 -4.83 6.31 -0.18
CA LEU A 44 -4.62 5.72 -1.50
C LEU A 44 -3.77 4.45 -1.43
N VAL A 45 -2.69 4.47 -0.63
CA VAL A 45 -1.83 3.30 -0.43
C VAL A 45 -2.60 2.16 0.22
N ILE A 46 -3.37 2.42 1.27
CA ILE A 46 -4.19 1.41 1.95
C ILE A 46 -5.23 0.85 0.98
N GLY A 47 -5.96 1.71 0.26
CA GLY A 47 -6.99 1.33 -0.69
C GLY A 47 -6.46 0.45 -1.83
N ALA A 48 -5.33 0.81 -2.44
CA ALA A 48 -4.73 0.02 -3.52
C ALA A 48 -4.28 -1.38 -3.04
N ASN A 49 -3.70 -1.48 -1.85
CA ASN A 49 -3.26 -2.76 -1.29
C ASN A 49 -4.45 -3.61 -0.83
N LEU A 50 -5.53 -3.01 -0.31
CA LEU A 50 -6.78 -3.71 -0.01
C LEU A 50 -7.46 -4.23 -1.29
N ALA A 51 -7.53 -3.42 -2.35
CA ALA A 51 -8.06 -3.84 -3.64
C ALA A 51 -7.27 -5.02 -4.24
N THR A 52 -5.95 -5.05 -4.04
CA THR A 52 -5.10 -6.21 -4.39
C THR A 52 -5.44 -7.44 -3.54
N LEU A 53 -5.63 -7.25 -2.22
CA LEU A 53 -5.96 -8.33 -1.29
C LEU A 53 -7.34 -8.95 -1.59
N LEU A 54 -8.30 -8.11 -1.96
CA LEU A 54 -9.67 -8.49 -2.35
C LEU A 54 -9.76 -9.01 -3.78
N GLN A 55 -8.63 -9.17 -4.49
CA GLN A 55 -8.57 -9.63 -5.89
C GLN A 55 -9.39 -8.78 -6.87
N MET A 56 -9.64 -7.51 -6.53
CA MET A 56 -10.32 -6.55 -7.42
C MET A 56 -9.41 -6.07 -8.57
N THR A 57 -8.15 -6.50 -8.57
CA THR A 57 -7.13 -6.13 -9.57
C THR A 57 -6.44 -7.39 -10.09
N LYS A 58 -6.08 -7.38 -11.38
CA LYS A 58 -5.36 -8.50 -12.01
C LYS A 58 -4.00 -8.70 -11.32
N PRO A 59 -3.53 -9.96 -11.16
CA PRO A 59 -2.23 -10.23 -10.58
C PRO A 59 -1.13 -9.53 -11.38
N PRO A 60 -0.09 -9.00 -10.72
CA PRO A 60 0.98 -8.29 -11.39
C PRO A 60 1.71 -9.19 -12.39
N VAL A 61 2.31 -8.57 -13.41
CA VAL A 61 3.02 -9.25 -14.52
C VAL A 61 4.10 -10.23 -14.03
N MET A 62 4.71 -9.99 -12.88
CA MET A 62 5.67 -10.91 -12.26
C MET A 62 5.05 -12.25 -11.84
N GLU A 63 3.82 -12.28 -11.30
CA GLU A 63 3.13 -13.54 -10.98
C GLU A 63 2.60 -14.24 -12.23
N GLN A 64 2.25 -13.48 -13.27
CA GLN A 64 1.87 -14.07 -14.56
C GLN A 64 3.03 -14.87 -15.16
N LYS A 65 4.27 -14.36 -15.08
CA LYS A 65 5.45 -15.08 -15.57
C LYS A 65 5.67 -16.41 -14.85
N GLU A 66 5.46 -16.48 -13.53
CA GLU A 66 5.63 -17.71 -12.76
C GLU A 66 4.55 -18.75 -13.08
N LEU A 67 3.31 -18.31 -13.33
CA LEU A 67 2.23 -19.21 -13.79
C LEU A 67 2.50 -19.73 -15.20
N THR A 68 3.00 -18.86 -16.10
CA THR A 68 3.34 -19.27 -17.46
C THR A 68 4.54 -20.22 -17.50
N SER A 69 5.58 -20.00 -16.69
CA SER A 69 6.72 -20.93 -16.64
C SER A 69 6.31 -22.32 -16.13
N ARG A 70 5.46 -22.38 -15.09
CA ARG A 70 4.94 -23.66 -14.58
C ARG A 70 4.03 -24.39 -15.58
N GLN A 71 3.33 -23.65 -16.44
CA GLN A 71 2.47 -24.24 -17.47
C GLN A 71 3.27 -24.75 -18.68
N VAL A 72 4.43 -24.14 -18.97
CA VAL A 72 5.35 -24.60 -20.02
C VAL A 72 6.11 -25.86 -19.60
N ASP A 73 6.47 -26.00 -18.32
CA ASP A 73 7.17 -27.20 -17.82
C ASP A 73 6.29 -28.47 -17.73
N MET A 74 4.95 -28.33 -17.80
CA MET A 74 4.01 -29.46 -17.78
C MET A 74 3.60 -29.96 -19.18
N HIS A 75 4.20 -29.42 -20.24
CA HIS A 75 3.94 -29.79 -21.64
C HIS A 75 5.19 -30.38 -22.30
#